data_AF-A0A1V4MM62-F1
#
_entry.id   AF-A0A1V4MM62-F1
#
_cell.length_a   1.000
_cell.length_b   1.000
_cell.length_c   1.000
_cell.angle_alpha   90.00
_cell.angle_beta   90.00
_cell.angle_gamma   90.00
#
_symmetry.space_group_name_H-M   'P 1'
#
loop_
_entity.id
_entity.type
_entity.pdbx_description
1 polymer ?
#
loop_
_entity_poly.entity_id
_entity_poly.type
_entity_poly.pdbx_seq_one_letter_code
_entity_poly.pdbx_strand_id
1 'polypeptide(L)' 'MEKIPNAVYTKELREEAVNLVKDSGLSLPEVGRRLSIPPSTIRYWVAKNKKGTLSEVGKQQKPRSEVEMDLFPEK' A
#
# COMPACT_ATOMS: atom_id res chain seq x y z
N MET A 1 0.14 -8.46 -15.25
CA MET A 1 -0.27 -7.61 -14.11
C MET A 1 -0.18 -6.18 -14.58
N GLU A 2 -1.33 -5.57 -14.89
CA GLU A 2 -1.38 -4.14 -15.17
C GLU A 2 -0.85 -3.42 -13.93
N LYS A 3 0.18 -2.59 -14.12
CA LYS A 3 0.79 -1.82 -13.04
C LYS A 3 -0.22 -0.74 -12.67
N ILE A 4 -0.99 -0.96 -11.61
CA ILE A 4 -1.80 0.09 -10.99
C ILE A 4 -0.83 1.26 -10.73
N PRO A 5 -1.01 2.41 -11.40
CA PRO A 5 -0.03 3.48 -11.43
C PRO A 5 0.14 4.03 -10.03
N ASN A 6 1.22 3.66 -9.34
CA ASN A 6 1.65 4.11 -8.00
C ASN A 6 0.51 4.76 -7.19
N ALA A 7 -0.60 4.05 -7.01
CA ALA A 7 -1.76 4.59 -6.32
C ALA A 7 -1.22 5.01 -4.96
N VAL A 8 -1.33 6.30 -4.64
CA VAL A 8 -0.71 6.90 -3.47
C VAL A 8 -1.31 6.22 -2.26
N TYR A 9 -0.64 5.16 -1.81
CA TYR A 9 -1.15 4.34 -0.74
C TYR A 9 -1.23 5.22 0.50
N THR A 10 -2.45 5.43 0.97
CA THR A 10 -2.71 6.30 2.11
C THR A 10 -1.95 5.78 3.33
N LYS A 11 -1.70 6.68 4.28
CA LYS A 11 -1.05 6.28 5.54
C LYS A 11 -1.86 5.18 6.23
N GLU A 12 -3.19 5.30 6.24
CA GLU A 12 -4.11 4.35 6.86
C GLU A 12 -4.00 2.96 6.23
N LEU A 13 -4.00 2.88 4.89
CA LEU A 13 -3.86 1.62 4.17
C LEU A 13 -2.52 0.92 4.46
N ARG A 14 -1.45 1.71 4.62
CA ARG A 14 -0.13 1.20 5.02
C ARG A 14 -0.12 0.63 6.42
N GLU A 15 -0.78 1.30 7.36
CA GLU A 15 -0.89 0.85 8.75
C GLU A 15 -1.77 -0.40 8.84
N GLU A 16 -2.91 -0.41 8.16
CA GLU A 16 -3.81 -1.58 8.10
C GLU A 16 -3.10 -2.81 7.54
N ALA A 17 -2.40 -2.67 6.40
CA ALA A 17 -1.61 -3.74 5.81
C ALA A 17 -0.60 -4.34 6.78
N VAL A 18 0.05 -3.50 7.58
CA VAL A 18 1.06 -3.94 8.54
C VAL A 18 0.42 -4.59 9.78
N ASN A 19 -0.71 -4.06 10.25
CA ASN A 19 -1.47 -4.64 11.36
C ASN A 19 -2.03 -6.02 10.98
N LEU A 20 -2.54 -6.21 9.77
CA LEU A 20 -2.99 -7.52 9.28
C LEU A 20 -1.87 -8.59 9.30
N VAL A 21 -0.63 -8.19 9.02
CA VAL A 21 0.51 -9.11 9.07
C VAL A 21 0.96 -9.38 10.50
N LYS A 22 1.00 -8.34 11.36
CA LYS A 22 1.55 -8.44 12.72
C LYS A 22 0.55 -8.98 13.75
N ASP A 23 -0.67 -8.47 13.70
CA ASP A 23 -1.69 -8.71 14.73
C ASP A 23 -2.61 -9.85 14.33
N SER A 24 -3.02 -9.91 13.05
CA SER A 24 -3.84 -11.01 12.53
C SER A 24 -3.03 -12.21 12.03
N GLY A 25 -1.68 -12.11 12.01
CA GLY A 25 -0.78 -13.19 11.60
C GLY A 25 -0.92 -13.60 10.12
N LEU A 26 -1.52 -12.76 9.28
CA LEU A 26 -1.76 -13.10 7.88
C LEU A 26 -0.46 -13.06 7.08
N SER A 27 -0.35 -13.97 6.11
CA SER A 27 0.78 -14.00 5.19
C SER A 27 0.78 -12.80 4.23
N LEU A 28 1.96 -12.36 3.79
CA LEU A 28 2.10 -11.24 2.85
C LEU A 28 1.26 -11.41 1.56
N PRO A 29 1.20 -12.61 0.92
CA PRO A 29 0.36 -12.81 -0.25
C PRO A 29 -1.14 -12.69 0.05
N GLU A 30 -1.57 -13.13 1.24
CA GLU A 30 -2.97 -13.06 1.66
C GLU A 30 -3.41 -11.61 1.90
N VAL A 31 -2.60 -10.82 2.61
CA VAL A 31 -2.85 -9.39 2.80
C VAL A 31 -2.83 -8.64 1.46
N GLY A 32 -1.89 -8.98 0.58
CA GLY A 32 -1.82 -8.41 -0.76
C GLY A 32 -3.07 -8.68 -1.60
N ARG A 33 -3.65 -9.88 -1.52
CA ARG A 33 -4.92 -10.19 -2.19
C ARG A 33 -6.09 -9.39 -1.61
N ARG A 34 -6.20 -9.29 -0.28
CA ARG A 34 -7.31 -8.59 0.39
C ARG A 34 -7.34 -7.10 0.08
N LEU A 35 -6.17 -6.47 0.05
CA LEU A 35 -6.04 -5.03 -0.17
C LEU A 35 -5.80 -4.68 -1.64
N SER A 36 -5.71 -5.68 -2.54
CA SER A 36 -5.30 -5.51 -3.95
C SER A 36 -3.94 -4.81 -4.09
N ILE A 37 -3.00 -5.13 -3.20
CA ILE A 37 -1.65 -4.56 -3.14
C ILE A 37 -0.61 -5.64 -3.47
N PRO A 38 0.42 -5.34 -4.27
CA PRO A 38 1.50 -6.29 -4.51
C PRO A 38 2.14 -6.76 -3.19
N PRO A 39 2.34 -8.08 -2.97
CA PRO A 39 2.94 -8.60 -1.75
C PRO A 39 4.34 -8.04 -1.45
N SER A 40 5.07 -7.62 -2.49
CA SER A 40 6.36 -6.92 -2.39
C SER A 40 6.22 -5.55 -1.72
N THR A 41 5.15 -4.81 -1.99
CA THR A 41 4.82 -3.53 -1.35
C THR A 41 4.50 -3.73 0.13
N ILE A 42 3.69 -4.74 0.45
CA ILE A 42 3.39 -5.11 1.85
C ILE A 42 4.67 -5.46 2.61
N ARG A 43 5.56 -6.27 1.99
CA ARG A 43 6.88 -6.61 2.56
C ARG A 43 7.70 -5.36 2.87
N TYR A 44 7.72 -4.41 1.95
CA TYR A 44 8.43 -3.14 2.12
C TYR A 44 7.87 -2.33 3.31
N TRP A 45 6.55 -2.23 3.45
CA TRP A 45 5.91 -1.54 4.58
C TRP A 45 6.18 -2.22 5.91
N VAL A 46 6.08 -3.55 5.98
CA VAL A 46 6.42 -4.30 7.20
C VAL A 46 7.88 -4.05 7.61
N ALA A 47 8.80 -4.02 6.64
CA ALA A 47 10.20 -3.70 6.91
C ALA A 47 10.40 -2.25 7.39
N LYS A 48 9.67 -1.29 6.83
CA LYS A 48 9.69 0.12 7.26
C LYS A 48 9.05 0.32 8.64
N ASN A 49 7.99 -0.41 8.95
CA ASN A 49 7.37 -0.39 10.27
C ASN A 49 8.31 -0.95 11.34
N LYS A 50 9.03 -2.04 11.06
CA LYS A 50 10.08 -2.57 11.95
C LYS A 50 11.20 -1.55 12.23
N LYS A 51 11.44 -0.63 11.30
CA LYS A 51 12.41 0.47 11.43
C LYS A 51 11.81 1.75 12.03
N GLY A 52 10.52 1.77 12.39
CA GLY A 52 9.83 2.97 12.87
C GLY A 52 9.66 4.08 11.81
N THR A 53 9.82 3.77 10.52
CA THR A 53 9.81 4.76 9.42
C THR A 53 8.65 4.55 8.43
N LEU A 54 7.58 3.90 8.86
CA LEU A 54 6.40 3.66 8.00
C LEU A 54 5.70 4.97 7.61
N SER A 55 5.64 5.93 8.52
CA SER A 55 5.08 7.27 8.30
C SER A 55 5.80 8.05 7.19
N GLU A 56 7.10 7.81 7.01
CA GLU A 56 7.94 8.46 5.99
C GLU A 56 7.72 7.90 4.58
N VAL A 57 7.09 6.74 4.46
CA VAL A 57 6.75 6.18 3.14
C VAL A 57 5.78 7.12 2.41
N GLY A 58 6.01 7.38 1.12
CA GLY A 58 5.15 8.26 0.32
C GLY A 58 5.38 9.77 0.49
N LYS A 59 6.06 10.25 1.55
CA LYS A 59 6.33 11.70 1.75
C LYS A 59 7.24 12.31 0.69
N GLN A 60 8.10 11.50 0.05
CA GLN A 60 9.00 11.93 -1.02
C GLN A 60 8.44 11.68 -2.42
N GLN A 61 7.25 11.08 -2.56
CA GLN A 61 6.61 10.99 -3.87
C GLN A 61 6.05 12.37 -4.20
N LYS A 62 6.71 13.09 -5.12
CA LYS A 62 6.13 14.25 -5.81
C LYS A 62 4.69 13.88 -6.21
N PRO A 63 3.66 14.67 -5.87
CA PRO A 63 2.31 14.43 -6.37
C PRO A 63 2.38 14.54 -7.89
N ARG A 64 2.33 13.41 -8.58
CA ARG A 64 2.41 13.37 -10.03
C ARG A 64 0.99 13.58 -10.53
N SER A 65 0.64 14.86 -10.71
CA SER A 65 -0.51 15.40 -11.46
C SER A 65 -1.83 14.64 -11.35
N GLU A 66 -2.78 15.24 -10.64
CA GLU A 66 -4.25 15.33 -10.73
C GLU A 66 -5.06 14.64 -11.87
N VAL A 67 -4.50 13.86 -12.79
CA VAL A 67 -5.15 13.47 -14.08
C VAL A 67 -5.61 12.00 -14.13
N GLU A 68 -5.52 11.20 -13.06
CA GLU A 68 -6.05 9.82 -13.06
C GLU A 68 -7.04 9.56 -11.92
N MET A 69 -7.93 10.52 -11.64
CA MET A 69 -9.06 10.31 -10.73
C MET A 69 -10.37 9.91 -11.45
N ASP A 70 -10.38 9.83 -12.78
CA ASP A 70 -11.60 9.59 -13.59
C ASP A 70 -11.75 8.15 -14.15
N LEU A 71 -10.97 7.17 -13.69
CA LEU A 71 -10.98 5.80 -14.29
C LEU A 71 -11.88 4.77 -13.61
N PHE A 72 -12.79 5.18 -12.71
CA PHE A 72 -13.85 4.29 -12.23
C PHE A 72 -15.25 4.93 -12.23
N PRO A 73 -15.88 5.16 -13.40
CA PRO A 73 -17.30 4.91 -13.49
C PRO A 73 -17.52 3.39 -13.57
N GLU A 74 -18.09 2.82 -12.50
CA GLU A 74 -18.78 1.54 -12.63
C GLU A 74 -19.91 1.74 -13.65
N LYS A 75 -19.76 1.06 -14.79
CA LYS A 75 -20.76 0.62 -15.77
C LYS A 75 -21.94 1.54 -16.14
#